data_AF-A0A7N0RAU5-F1
#
_entry.id   AF-A0A7N0RAU5-F1
#
_cell.length_a   1.000
_cell.length_b   1.000
_cell.length_c   1.000
_cell.angle_alpha   90.00
_cell.angle_beta   90.00
_cell.angle_gamma   90.00
#
_symmetry.space_group_name_H-M   'P 1'
#
loop_
_entity.id
_entity.type
_entity.pdbx_description
1 polymer ?
#
loop_
_entity_poly.entity_id
_entity_poly.type
_entity_poly.pdbx_seq_one_letter_code
_entity_poly.pdbx_strand_id
1 'polypeptide(L)' 'MRSPILLCCKHLFCEDCVSEWFERERTCPLCRALVKPTDLVSFADGSTSLLFQLF' A
#
# COMPACT_ATOMS: atom_id res chain seq x y z
N MET A 1 8.21 -5.67 12.24
CA MET A 1 7.24 -4.56 12.40
C MET A 1 6.35 -4.62 11.18
N ARG A 2 5.03 -4.81 11.32
CA ARG A 2 4.13 -4.96 10.16
C ARG A 2 3.59 -3.60 9.75
N SER A 3 4.34 -2.88 8.93
CA SER A 3 3.91 -1.62 8.33
C SER A 3 2.81 -1.89 7.31
N PRO A 4 1.59 -1.36 7.49
CA PRO A 4 0.55 -1.49 6.48
C PRO A 4 0.82 -0.56 5.30
N ILE A 5 0.70 -1.11 4.10
CA ILE A 5 0.79 -0.42 2.82
C ILE A 5 -0.62 -0.36 2.22
N LEU A 6 -1.08 0.83 1.88
CA LEU A 6 -2.29 1.02 1.10
C LEU A 6 -1.93 1.16 -0.37
N LEU A 7 -2.51 0.29 -1.21
CA LEU A 7 -2.38 0.34 -2.65
C LEU A 7 -3.36 1.36 -3.28
N CYS A 8 -3.06 1.85 -4.49
CA CYS A 8 -3.99 2.67 -5.29
C CYS A 8 -5.35 2.01 -5.53
N CYS A 9 -5.41 0.68 -5.52
CA CYS A 9 -6.66 -0.10 -5.57
C CYS A 9 -7.49 -0.01 -4.27
N LYS A 10 -7.06 0.77 -3.26
CA LYS A 10 -7.60 0.87 -1.90
C LYS A 10 -7.54 -0.45 -1.10
N HIS A 11 -6.67 -1.37 -1.49
CA HIS A 11 -6.43 -2.60 -0.74
C HIS A 11 -5.21 -2.42 0.18
N LEU A 12 -5.36 -2.91 1.41
CA LEU A 12 -4.35 -2.79 2.45
C LEU A 12 -3.63 -4.13 2.64
N PHE A 13 -2.31 -4.10 2.57
CA PHE A 13 -1.45 -5.28 2.75
C PHE A 13 -0.29 -4.94 3.68
N CYS A 14 0.40 -5.95 4.20
CA CYS A 14 1.64 -5.72 4.92
C CYS A 14 2.79 -5.45 3.92
N GLU A 15 3.77 -4.64 4.31
CA GLU A 15 4.95 -4.35 3.47
C GLU A 15 5.64 -5.62 2.99
N ASP A 16 5.93 -6.57 3.89
CA ASP A 16 6.50 -7.87 3.51
C ASP A 16 5.62 -8.62 2.49
N CYS A 17 4.32 -8.70 2.77
CA CYS A 17 3.33 -9.42 1.97
C CYS A 17 3.28 -8.88 0.53
N VAL A 18 3.24 -7.55 0.40
CA VAL A 18 3.14 -6.87 -0.89
C VAL A 18 4.47 -6.89 -1.63
N SER A 19 5.60 -6.83 -0.89
CA SER A 19 6.93 -6.91 -1.45
C SER A 19 7.21 -8.29 -2.04
N GLU A 20 6.90 -9.37 -1.32
CA GLU A 20 7.00 -10.75 -1.83
C GLU A 20 6.14 -10.98 -3.07
N TRP A 21 4.94 -10.37 -3.10
CA TRP A 21 4.07 -10.44 -4.27
C TRP A 21 4.65 -9.68 -5.45
N PHE A 22 5.20 -8.47 -5.25
CA PHE A 22 5.80 -7.66 -6.32
C PHE A 22 7.05 -8.26 -6.95
N GLU A 23 7.78 -9.12 -6.24
CA GLU A 23 8.86 -9.91 -6.83
C GLU A 23 8.36 -10.88 -7.91
N ARG A 24 7.08 -11.28 -7.84
CA ARG A 24 6.44 -12.17 -8.82
C ARG A 24 5.56 -11.42 -9.82
N GLU A 25 4.62 -10.62 -9.32
CA GLU A 25 3.64 -9.85 -10.11
C GLU A 25 3.44 -8.46 -9.52
N ARG A 26 3.70 -7.41 -10.32
CA ARG A 26 3.50 -6.00 -9.93
C ARG A 26 2.04 -5.54 -9.98
N THR A 27 1.13 -6.38 -9.50
CA THR A 27 -0.33 -6.16 -9.54
C THR A 27 -0.96 -6.37 -8.17
N CYS A 28 -2.13 -5.80 -7.95
CA CYS A 28 -2.92 -5.97 -6.74
C CYS A 28 -3.51 -7.40 -6.73
N PRO A 29 -3.25 -8.28 -5.74
CA PRO A 29 -3.66 -9.68 -5.78
C PRO A 29 -5.19 -9.88 -5.78
N LEU A 30 -5.96 -8.87 -5.35
CA LEU A 30 -7.43 -8.91 -5.32
C LEU A 30 -8.07 -8.42 -6.62
N CYS A 31 -7.58 -7.32 -7.20
CA CYS A 31 -8.23 -6.69 -8.36
C CYS A 31 -7.36 -6.62 -9.61
N ARG A 32 -6.14 -7.14 -9.57
CA ARG A 32 -5.13 -7.11 -10.64
C ARG A 32 -4.76 -5.71 -11.14
N ALA A 33 -5.13 -4.66 -10.40
CA ALA A 33 -4.71 -3.30 -10.71
C ALA A 33 -3.18 -3.18 -10.64
N LEU A 34 -2.58 -2.51 -11.63
CA LEU A 34 -1.14 -2.23 -11.64
C LEU A 34 -0.79 -1.36 -10.45
N VAL A 35 0.22 -1.79 -9.69
CA VAL A 35 0.75 -0.98 -8.59
C VAL A 35 2.07 -0.37 -9.03
N LYS A 36 2.16 0.95 -8.97
CA LYS A 36 3.43 1.65 -9.16
C LYS A 36 4.00 2.04 -7.79
N PRO A 37 5.33 2.00 -7.63
CA PRO A 37 5.98 2.37 -6.36
C PRO A 37 5.69 3.82 -5.92
N THR A 38 5.31 4.70 -6.84
CA THR A 38 4.91 6.09 -6.53
C THR A 38 3.54 6.20 -5.83
N ASP A 39 2.74 5.13 -5.87
CA ASP A 39 1.36 5.10 -5.41
C ASP A 39 1.22 4.37 -4.05
N LEU A 40 2.34 4.00 -3.44
CA LEU A 40 2.38 3.30 -2.16
C LEU A 40 2.36 4.32 -1.02
N VAL A 41 1.31 4.28 -0.19
CA VAL A 41 1.26 5.09 1.02
C VAL A 41 1.61 4.18 2.21
N SER A 42 2.83 4.34 2.71
CA SER A 42 3.32 3.66 3.92
C SER A 42 2.84 4.45 5.14
N PHE A 43 1.91 3.90 5.91
CA PHE A 43 1.37 4.55 7.12
C PHE A 43 2.34 4.49 8.33
N ALA A 44 3.62 4.22 8.11
CA ALA A 44 4.57 3.80 9.14
C ALA A 44 5.27 4.96 9.88
N ASP A 45 5.31 6.17 9.33
CA ASP A 45 6.19 7.23 9.84
C ASP A 45 5.58 8.14 10.92
N GLY A 46 4.42 7.79 11.51
CA GLY A 46 3.74 8.66 12.49
C GLY A 46 3.34 10.04 11.94
N SER A 47 3.67 10.32 10.69
CA SER A 47 3.19 11.42 9.88
C SER A 47 1.78 11.05 9.45
N THR A 48 0.82 11.37 10.30
CA THR A 48 -0.60 11.44 9.92
C THR A 48 -0.65 12.16 8.59
N SER A 49 -0.94 11.44 7.51
CA SER A 49 -1.22 12.09 6.23
C SER A 49 -2.43 12.99 6.47
N LEU A 50 -2.19 14.30 6.45
CA LEU A 50 -3.12 15.42 6.56
C LEU A 50 -4.17 15.39 5.43
N LEU A 51 -4.94 14.30 5.32
CA LEU A 51 -5.95 14.14 4.27
C LEU A 51 -7.31 13.67 4.81
N PHE A 52 -7.43 13.33 6.10
CA PHE A 52 -8.72 12.92 6.69
C PHE A 52 -9.04 13.63 8.01
N GLN A 53 -8.66 14.90 8.16
CA GLN A 53 -9.13 15.75 9.26
C GLN A 53 -10.17 16.79 8.80
N LEU A 54 -10.97 16.42 7.79
CA LEU A 54 -12.22 17.10 7.45
C LEU A 54 -13.35 16.11 7.68
N PHE A 55 -13.80 16.01 8.92
CA PHE A 55 -15.21 16.07 9.36
C PHE A 55 -15.28 16.02 10.88
#